data_AF-A0A4Q2YKN4-F1
#
_entry.id   AF-A0A4Q2YKN4-F1
#
_cell.length_a   1.000
_cell.length_b   1.000
_cell.length_c   1.000
_cell.angle_alpha   90.00
_cell.angle_beta   90.00
_cell.angle_gamma   90.00
#
_symmetry.space_group_name_H-M   'P 1'
#
loop_
_entity.id
_entity.type
_entity.pdbx_description
1 polymer ?
#
loop_
_entity_poly.entity_id
_entity_poly.type
_entity_poly.pdbx_seq_one_letter_code
_entity_poly.pdbx_strand_id
1 'polypeptide(L)'
;MRFPYPLLISAAVLWLVSLWIAPRPVPPSTRAPVLGVAGSSYGSLLARLMRDPLFSYWHEGARAEDHHHEDEAIPHQAFPAALRKHLNLPEKAPINEVPPEGSWLERTSERLERLEASRTRRNSSFAVSASHRRYMNSAATWRLRLACHLDPGDMVLYEILHAQTSSGEARLALAEQVIGRALLPAAGFSEALTGAGAAVNLLNEALQPEKAAMLDPAAAGRWLNVLERCLLRYQHLRETAVREQWWEGIPEERRGELDTHAALLNRLSDNIHQHLAGKGVRR
;
A
#
# COMPACT_ATOMS: atom_id res chain seq x y z
N MET A 1 -26.98 -34.72 -34.51
CA MET A 1 -25.97 -33.69 -34.85
C MET A 1 -24.61 -34.22 -34.44
N ARG A 2 -23.68 -34.42 -35.38
CA ARG A 2 -22.33 -34.96 -35.13
C ARG A 2 -21.34 -33.80 -35.22
N PHE A 3 -20.67 -33.48 -34.13
CA PHE A 3 -19.61 -32.47 -34.13
C PHE A 3 -18.35 -33.03 -34.82
N PRO A 4 -17.67 -32.26 -35.67
CA PRO A 4 -16.50 -32.73 -36.40
C PRO A 4 -15.29 -32.86 -35.45
N TYR A 5 -14.59 -33.99 -35.56
CA TYR A 5 -13.45 -34.42 -34.72
C TYR A 5 -12.13 -33.60 -34.81
N PRO A 6 -11.85 -32.69 -35.78
CA PRO A 6 -10.54 -32.03 -35.82
C PRO A 6 -10.36 -30.90 -34.79
N LEU A 7 -11.43 -30.40 -34.16
CA LEU A 7 -11.34 -29.37 -33.11
C LEU A 7 -10.95 -29.93 -31.73
N LEU A 8 -11.20 -31.22 -31.49
CA LEU A 8 -10.81 -31.87 -30.23
C LEU A 8 -9.33 -32.23 -30.20
N ILE A 9 -8.74 -32.49 -31.37
CA ILE A 9 -7.31 -32.85 -31.49
C ILE A 9 -6.43 -31.61 -31.32
N SER A 10 -6.83 -30.46 -31.85
CA SER A 10 -6.09 -29.20 -31.67
C SER A 10 -6.14 -28.68 -30.22
N ALA A 11 -7.26 -28.88 -29.50
CA ALA A 11 -7.35 -28.55 -28.08
C ALA A 11 -6.47 -29.46 -27.20
N ALA A 12 -6.37 -30.76 -27.53
CA ALA A 12 -5.52 -31.70 -26.78
C ALA A 12 -4.02 -31.41 -26.96
N VAL A 13 -3.59 -30.98 -28.15
CA VAL A 13 -2.19 -30.63 -28.43
C VAL A 13 -1.80 -29.31 -27.74
N LEU A 14 -2.69 -28.31 -27.70
CA LEU A 14 -2.46 -27.07 -26.96
C LEU A 14 -2.41 -27.31 -25.43
N TRP A 15 -3.20 -28.25 -24.91
CA TRP A 15 -3.14 -28.62 -23.48
C TRP A 15 -1.85 -29.37 -23.13
N LEU A 16 -1.38 -30.28 -23.98
CA LEU A 16 -0.13 -31.03 -23.77
C LEU A 16 1.12 -30.14 -23.89
N VAL A 17 1.13 -29.13 -24.77
CA VAL A 17 2.25 -28.17 -24.87
C VAL A 17 2.27 -27.21 -23.68
N SER A 18 1.11 -26.85 -23.12
CA SER A 18 1.03 -26.02 -21.91
C SER A 18 1.60 -26.68 -20.65
N LEU A 19 1.64 -28.02 -20.61
CA LEU A 19 2.25 -28.81 -19.52
C LEU A 19 3.78 -28.78 -19.52
N TRP A 20 4.43 -28.36 -20.60
CA TRP A 20 5.90 -28.28 -20.70
C TRP A 20 6.45 -26.85 -20.57
N ILE A 21 5.60 -25.82 -20.67
CA ILE A 21 5.99 -24.40 -20.60
C ILE A 21 5.53 -23.75 -19.28
N ALA A 22 4.60 -24.37 -18.54
CA ALA A 22 4.22 -23.88 -17.22
C ALA A 22 5.32 -24.17 -16.16
N PRO A 23 5.60 -23.22 -15.25
CA PRO A 23 6.48 -23.47 -14.11
C PRO A 23 5.99 -24.70 -13.35
N ARG A 24 6.88 -25.65 -13.09
CA ARG A 24 6.54 -26.89 -12.36
C ARG A 24 5.86 -26.53 -11.04
N PRO A 25 4.64 -27.02 -10.75
CA PRO A 25 4.06 -26.84 -9.44
C PRO A 25 4.96 -27.54 -8.43
N VAL A 26 5.48 -26.76 -7.48
CA VAL A 26 6.02 -27.29 -6.23
C VAL A 26 4.96 -28.25 -5.67
N PRO A 27 5.31 -29.49 -5.29
CA PRO A 27 4.33 -30.45 -4.81
C PRO A 27 3.52 -29.79 -3.67
N PRO A 28 2.19 -29.97 -3.64
CA PRO A 28 1.38 -29.38 -2.59
C PRO A 28 1.90 -29.91 -1.26
N SER A 29 2.50 -29.01 -0.49
CA SER A 29 2.71 -29.23 0.94
C SER A 29 1.37 -29.69 1.50
N THR A 30 1.35 -30.87 2.13
CA THR A 30 0.19 -31.46 2.81
C THR A 30 -0.30 -30.66 4.03
N ARG A 31 0.20 -29.42 4.21
CA ARG A 31 -0.40 -28.43 5.11
C ARG A 31 -1.30 -27.51 4.29
N ALA A 32 -2.55 -27.39 4.73
CA ALA A 32 -3.49 -26.37 4.27
C ALA A 32 -2.77 -25.02 4.06
N PRO A 33 -3.10 -24.23 3.02
CA PRO A 33 -2.47 -22.94 2.81
C PRO A 33 -2.66 -22.12 4.09
N VAL A 34 -1.57 -21.87 4.80
CA VAL A 34 -1.57 -20.94 5.93
C VAL A 34 -1.89 -19.58 5.32
N LEU A 35 -3.12 -19.12 5.52
CA LEU A 35 -3.51 -17.75 5.23
C LEU A 35 -2.46 -16.83 5.86
N GLY A 36 -1.77 -16.04 5.03
CA GLY A 36 -0.86 -14.99 5.51
C GLY A 36 0.64 -15.32 5.55
N VAL A 37 1.17 -16.07 4.58
CA VAL A 37 2.63 -16.11 4.38
C VAL A 37 3.12 -14.75 3.90
N ALA A 38 3.91 -14.06 4.72
CA ALA A 38 4.55 -12.78 4.39
C ALA A 38 5.38 -12.91 3.10
N GLY A 39 5.19 -11.99 2.15
CA GLY A 39 5.88 -11.99 0.85
C GLY A 39 5.34 -13.01 -0.16
N SER A 40 4.25 -13.72 0.13
CA SER A 40 3.57 -14.54 -0.87
C SER A 40 2.64 -13.69 -1.75
N SER A 41 2.34 -14.16 -2.97
CA SER A 41 1.36 -13.50 -3.85
C SER A 41 -0.01 -13.33 -3.19
N TYR A 42 -0.43 -14.31 -2.38
CA TYR A 42 -1.65 -14.23 -1.57
C TYR A 42 -1.54 -13.16 -0.47
N GLY A 43 -0.40 -13.09 0.21
CA GLY A 43 -0.11 -12.06 1.20
C GLY A 43 -0.15 -10.65 0.60
N SER A 44 0.49 -10.44 -0.55
CA SER A 44 0.44 -9.18 -1.30
C SER A 44 -0.97 -8.80 -1.73
N LEU A 45 -1.76 -9.75 -2.22
CA LEU A 45 -3.16 -9.49 -2.58
C LEU A 45 -3.97 -9.08 -1.34
N LEU A 46 -3.80 -9.78 -0.21
CA LEU A 46 -4.47 -9.44 1.04
C LEU A 46 -4.02 -8.07 1.57
N ALA A 47 -2.73 -7.74 1.47
CA ALA A 47 -2.21 -6.44 1.85
C ALA A 47 -2.83 -5.30 1.03
N ARG A 48 -2.98 -5.49 -0.29
CA ARG A 48 -3.68 -4.54 -1.17
C ARG A 48 -5.15 -4.38 -0.81
N LEU A 49 -5.85 -5.49 -0.55
CA LEU A 49 -7.24 -5.43 -0.07
C LEU A 49 -7.38 -4.75 1.30
N MET A 50 -6.35 -4.78 2.14
CA MET A 50 -6.32 -4.03 3.39
C MET A 50 -6.02 -2.54 3.17
N ARG A 51 -5.30 -2.18 2.10
CA ARG A 51 -4.92 -0.80 1.77
C ARG A 51 -6.11 0.07 1.34
N ASP A 52 -6.99 -0.45 0.50
CA ASP A 52 -8.15 0.32 -0.01
C ASP A 52 -9.08 0.83 1.10
N PRO A 53 -9.55 0.00 2.06
CA PRO A 53 -10.37 0.49 3.15
C PRO A 53 -9.61 1.40 4.12
N LEU A 54 -8.27 1.31 4.18
CA LEU A 54 -7.46 2.25 4.95
C LEU A 54 -7.48 3.64 4.31
N PHE A 55 -7.36 3.74 2.99
CA PHE A 55 -7.43 5.00 2.26
C PHE A 55 -8.76 5.73 2.50
N SER A 56 -9.90 5.02 2.40
CA SER A 56 -11.21 5.60 2.72
C SER A 56 -11.30 6.06 4.17
N TYR A 57 -10.72 5.29 5.11
CA TYR A 57 -10.72 5.63 6.52
C TYR A 57 -9.97 6.94 6.82
N TRP A 58 -8.82 7.12 6.15
CA TRP A 58 -7.96 8.28 6.34
C TRP A 58 -8.49 9.54 5.67
N HIS A 59 -9.10 9.44 4.48
CA HIS A 59 -9.57 10.60 3.73
C HIS A 59 -10.98 11.05 4.07
N GLU A 60 -11.88 10.15 4.49
CA GLU A 60 -13.25 10.54 4.87
C GLU A 60 -13.42 10.81 6.35
N GLY A 61 -12.52 10.28 7.21
CA GLY A 61 -12.46 10.66 8.62
C GLY A 61 -12.04 12.12 8.84
N ALA A 62 -11.21 12.68 7.94
CA ALA A 62 -10.70 14.05 8.02
C ALA A 62 -11.65 15.11 7.40
N ARG A 63 -12.46 14.74 6.39
CA ARG A 63 -13.42 15.67 5.75
C ARG A 63 -14.61 16.05 6.63
N ALA A 64 -14.73 15.49 7.82
CA ALA A 64 -15.79 15.82 8.77
C ALA A 64 -15.48 17.04 9.65
N GLU A 65 -14.34 17.71 9.50
CA GLU A 65 -13.97 18.87 10.31
C GLU A 65 -14.55 20.21 9.79
N ASP A 66 -15.07 20.28 8.55
CA ASP A 66 -15.43 21.58 7.93
C ASP A 66 -16.91 21.98 7.97
N HIS A 67 -17.78 21.24 8.67
CA HIS A 67 -19.19 21.63 8.79
C HIS A 67 -19.66 21.56 10.25
N HIS A 68 -19.41 22.62 11.01
CA HIS A 68 -20.34 23.29 11.92
C HIS A 68 -19.59 24.41 12.66
N HIS A 69 -19.40 25.55 12.00
CA HIS A 69 -19.28 26.82 12.70
C HIS A 69 -20.68 27.31 13.00
N GLU A 70 -21.14 27.21 14.24
CA GLU A 70 -21.93 28.27 14.87
C GLU A 70 -21.54 28.34 16.35
N ASP A 71 -21.23 29.57 16.76
CA ASP A 71 -20.92 30.01 18.10
C ASP A 71 -22.01 29.60 19.11
N GLU A 72 -21.61 29.09 20.29
CA GLU A 72 -22.07 29.57 21.59
C GLU A 72 -21.42 28.76 22.73
N ALA A 73 -20.86 29.48 23.69
CA ALA A 73 -20.39 28.94 24.96
C ALA A 73 -21.56 28.41 25.80
N ILE A 74 -21.34 27.34 26.59
CA ILE A 74 -21.83 27.11 27.98
C ILE A 74 -21.47 25.67 28.46
N PRO A 75 -21.22 25.43 29.77
CA PRO A 75 -20.40 24.34 30.29
C PRO A 75 -21.18 23.06 30.67
N HIS A 76 -20.42 21.97 30.88
CA HIS A 76 -20.87 20.64 31.30
C HIS A 76 -21.91 20.62 32.44
N GLN A 77 -23.02 19.89 32.28
CA GLN A 77 -23.50 18.86 33.23
C GLN A 77 -24.81 18.16 32.82
N ALA A 78 -24.88 16.88 33.19
CA ALA A 78 -26.04 16.00 33.35
C ALA A 78 -26.83 15.54 32.11
N PHE A 79 -26.81 14.22 31.87
CA PHE A 79 -27.91 13.51 31.22
C PHE A 79 -29.07 13.33 32.23
N PRO A 80 -30.30 13.71 31.86
CA PRO A 80 -31.49 13.02 32.38
C PRO A 80 -32.49 12.63 31.28
N ALA A 81 -32.80 11.33 31.22
CA ALA A 81 -34.11 10.70 31.02
C ALA A 81 -35.17 11.21 30.00
N ALA A 82 -34.85 12.07 29.02
CA ALA A 82 -35.80 12.50 27.97
C ALA A 82 -35.57 11.82 26.60
N LEU A 83 -34.89 10.68 26.61
CA LEU A 83 -34.65 9.81 25.45
C LEU A 83 -35.96 9.10 25.06
N ARG A 84 -36.88 9.77 24.37
CA ARG A 84 -37.95 9.10 23.58
C ARG A 84 -38.86 9.93 22.65
N LYS A 85 -38.85 11.27 22.63
CA LYS A 85 -39.92 12.01 21.91
C LYS A 85 -39.56 12.86 20.69
N HIS A 86 -38.29 13.05 20.33
CA HIS A 86 -37.94 13.79 19.11
C HIS A 86 -36.74 13.15 18.38
N LEU A 87 -36.93 11.93 17.88
CA LEU A 87 -36.19 11.47 16.71
C LEU A 87 -37.02 11.85 15.49
N ASN A 88 -36.99 13.14 15.12
CA ASN A 88 -37.24 13.52 13.74
C ASN A 88 -36.04 13.02 12.93
N LEU A 89 -36.04 11.73 12.61
CA LEU A 89 -35.25 11.26 11.49
C LEU A 89 -35.73 12.06 10.27
N PRO A 90 -34.85 12.70 9.48
CA PRO A 90 -35.25 13.16 8.18
C PRO A 90 -35.79 11.95 7.43
N GLU A 91 -37.07 12.04 7.07
CA GLU A 91 -37.73 11.12 6.16
C GLU A 91 -36.85 11.02 4.92
N LYS A 92 -36.26 9.82 4.69
CA LYS A 92 -35.55 9.53 3.46
C LYS A 92 -36.52 9.85 2.32
N ALA A 93 -36.24 10.91 1.57
CA ALA A 93 -36.97 11.20 0.36
C ALA A 93 -37.03 9.92 -0.49
N PRO A 94 -38.20 9.53 -1.04
CA PRO A 94 -38.27 8.39 -1.93
C PRO A 94 -37.35 8.65 -3.11
N ILE A 95 -36.36 7.78 -3.27
CA ILE A 95 -35.49 7.77 -4.45
C ILE A 95 -36.42 7.35 -5.60
N ASN A 96 -36.97 8.31 -6.33
CA ASN A 96 -37.57 8.08 -7.63
C ASN A 96 -36.44 7.69 -8.59
N GLU A 97 -36.06 6.40 -8.59
CA GLU A 97 -35.15 5.83 -9.58
C GLU A 97 -35.92 5.72 -10.90
N VAL A 98 -35.77 6.73 -11.76
CA VAL A 98 -36.00 6.55 -13.20
C VAL A 98 -35.04 5.43 -13.65
N PRO A 99 -35.50 4.38 -14.36
CA PRO A 99 -34.61 3.30 -14.76
C PRO A 99 -33.55 3.85 -15.73
N PRO A 100 -32.25 3.74 -15.44
CA PRO A 100 -31.23 4.14 -16.40
C PRO A 100 -31.26 3.18 -17.60
N GLU A 101 -31.43 3.72 -18.80
CA GLU A 101 -31.18 3.01 -20.05
C GLU A 101 -29.69 2.71 -20.14
N GLY A 102 -29.31 1.45 -19.95
CA GLY A 102 -27.91 1.02 -19.90
C GLY A 102 -27.80 -0.50 -19.89
N SER A 103 -26.67 -1.03 -20.36
CA SER A 103 -26.44 -2.49 -20.40
C SER A 103 -26.41 -3.07 -18.98
N TRP A 104 -26.76 -4.35 -18.83
CA TRP A 104 -26.77 -5.01 -17.52
C TRP A 104 -25.42 -4.87 -16.79
N LEU A 105 -24.31 -4.90 -17.54
CA LEU A 105 -22.96 -4.72 -16.99
C LEU A 105 -22.74 -3.31 -16.42
N GLU A 106 -23.19 -2.27 -17.13
CA GLU A 106 -23.11 -0.88 -16.67
C GLU A 106 -23.95 -0.66 -15.42
N ARG A 107 -25.14 -1.26 -15.35
CA ARG A 107 -25.97 -1.20 -14.13
C ARG A 107 -25.31 -1.89 -12.95
N THR A 108 -24.60 -2.99 -13.18
CA THR A 108 -23.86 -3.69 -12.12
C THR A 108 -22.63 -2.90 -11.68
N SER A 109 -21.88 -2.28 -12.60
CA SER A 109 -20.74 -1.44 -12.25
C SER A 109 -21.19 -0.19 -11.49
N GLU A 110 -22.22 0.51 -11.96
CA GLU A 110 -22.79 1.66 -11.25
C GLU A 110 -23.31 1.28 -9.86
N ARG A 111 -23.96 0.11 -9.73
CA ARG A 111 -24.44 -0.37 -8.43
C ARG A 111 -23.28 -0.69 -7.50
N LEU A 112 -22.20 -1.27 -8.01
CA LEU A 112 -20.98 -1.55 -7.23
C LEU A 112 -20.31 -0.24 -6.80
N GLU A 113 -20.17 0.73 -7.71
CA GLU A 113 -19.63 2.07 -7.41
C GLU A 113 -20.49 2.81 -6.37
N ARG A 114 -21.83 2.74 -6.47
CA ARG A 114 -22.74 3.32 -5.46
C ARG A 114 -22.60 2.61 -4.12
N LEU A 115 -22.47 1.29 -4.10
CA LEU A 115 -22.27 0.51 -2.88
C LEU A 115 -20.90 0.84 -2.25
N GLU A 116 -19.87 0.99 -3.07
CA GLU A 116 -18.53 1.40 -2.65
C GLU A 116 -18.53 2.83 -2.07
N ALA A 117 -19.16 3.78 -2.74
CA ALA A 117 -19.36 5.14 -2.23
C ALA A 117 -20.22 5.18 -0.95
N SER A 118 -21.20 4.28 -0.81
CA SER A 118 -22.04 4.19 0.39
C SER A 118 -21.35 3.50 1.57
N ARG A 119 -20.33 2.66 1.31
CA ARG A 119 -19.54 1.97 2.33
C ARG A 119 -18.68 2.95 3.12
N THR A 120 -18.26 4.03 2.47
CA THR A 120 -17.37 5.03 3.06
C THR A 120 -18.16 6.19 3.68
N ARG A 121 -19.29 6.58 3.07
CA ARG A 121 -20.16 7.67 3.56
C ARG A 121 -20.75 7.36 4.94
N ARG A 122 -20.39 8.18 5.93
CA ARG A 122 -20.94 8.09 7.28
C ARG A 122 -22.45 8.37 7.29
N ASN A 123 -23.24 7.37 7.68
CA ASN A 123 -24.70 7.45 7.76
C ASN A 123 -25.22 7.92 9.14
N SER A 124 -24.33 8.25 10.09
CA SER A 124 -24.72 8.70 11.43
C SER A 124 -24.59 10.22 11.58
N SER A 125 -25.68 10.85 12.03
CA SER A 125 -25.72 12.28 12.39
C SER A 125 -24.89 12.63 13.62
N PHE A 126 -24.47 11.64 14.42
CA PHE A 126 -23.72 11.87 15.66
C PHE A 126 -22.21 11.96 15.45
N ALA A 127 -21.60 13.04 15.93
CA ALA A 127 -20.15 13.20 15.96
C ALA A 127 -19.45 11.98 16.58
N VAL A 128 -18.36 11.53 15.95
CA VAL A 128 -17.57 10.40 16.44
C VAL A 128 -16.96 10.78 17.78
N SER A 129 -17.32 10.06 18.84
CA SER A 129 -16.74 10.30 20.18
C SER A 129 -15.22 10.19 20.14
N ALA A 130 -14.52 10.88 21.04
CA ALA A 130 -13.06 10.80 21.13
C ALA A 130 -12.57 9.35 21.33
N SER A 131 -13.29 8.54 22.11
CA SER A 131 -12.98 7.11 22.30
C SER A 131 -13.17 6.31 21.02
N HIS A 132 -14.22 6.57 20.24
CA HIS A 132 -14.43 5.90 18.96
C HIS A 132 -13.36 6.29 17.93
N ARG A 133 -12.97 7.57 17.85
CA ARG A 133 -11.83 8.00 17.01
C ARG A 133 -10.54 7.28 17.38
N ARG A 134 -10.22 7.19 18.68
CA ARG A 134 -9.03 6.46 19.16
C ARG A 134 -9.08 4.99 18.75
N TYR A 135 -10.21 4.32 18.99
CA TYR A 135 -10.39 2.92 18.59
C TYR A 135 -10.17 2.73 17.09
N MET A 136 -10.76 3.58 16.26
CA MET A 136 -10.67 3.44 14.82
C MET A 136 -9.26 3.73 14.30
N ASN A 137 -8.56 4.72 14.86
CA ASN A 137 -7.14 4.96 14.56
C ASN A 137 -6.28 3.76 14.97
N SER A 138 -6.48 3.20 16.17
CA SER A 138 -5.76 2.00 16.61
C SER A 138 -6.03 0.79 15.70
N ALA A 139 -7.27 0.59 15.27
CA ALA A 139 -7.64 -0.48 14.35
C ALA A 139 -7.03 -0.27 12.95
N ALA A 140 -6.98 0.97 12.47
CA ALA A 140 -6.35 1.33 11.19
C ALA A 140 -4.83 1.10 11.24
N THR A 141 -4.15 1.58 12.28
CA THR A 141 -2.72 1.34 12.50
C THR A 141 -2.39 -0.15 12.59
N TRP A 142 -3.23 -0.94 13.28
CA TRP A 142 -3.02 -2.40 13.35
C TRP A 142 -3.14 -3.07 11.98
N ARG A 143 -4.15 -2.71 11.18
CA ARG A 143 -4.31 -3.22 9.81
C ARG A 143 -3.17 -2.82 8.91
N LEU A 144 -2.69 -1.58 9.03
CA LEU A 144 -1.53 -1.10 8.27
C LEU A 144 -0.28 -1.91 8.60
N ARG A 145 0.01 -2.15 9.87
CA ARG A 145 1.14 -3.00 10.29
C ARG A 145 1.02 -4.42 9.75
N LEU A 146 -0.19 -5.00 9.79
CA LEU A 146 -0.45 -6.31 9.22
C LEU A 146 -0.24 -6.33 7.71
N ALA A 147 -0.72 -5.31 6.99
CA ALA A 147 -0.53 -5.17 5.56
C ALA A 147 0.96 -5.04 5.19
N CYS A 148 1.74 -4.21 5.90
CA CYS A 148 3.20 -4.12 5.73
C CYS A 148 3.91 -5.45 6.04
N HIS A 149 3.41 -6.22 7.00
CA HIS A 149 3.98 -7.53 7.31
C HIS A 149 3.75 -8.52 6.17
N LEU A 150 2.53 -8.51 5.61
CA LEU A 150 2.11 -9.37 4.51
C LEU A 150 2.80 -9.01 3.19
N ASP A 151 2.99 -7.73 2.91
CA ASP A 151 3.69 -7.20 1.75
C ASP A 151 4.75 -6.15 2.14
N PRO A 152 5.96 -6.58 2.51
CA PRO A 152 7.05 -5.65 2.82
C PRO A 152 7.61 -4.94 1.60
N GLY A 153 7.29 -5.39 0.39
CA GLY A 153 7.73 -4.78 -0.86
C GLY A 153 6.79 -3.69 -1.35
N ASP A 154 5.64 -3.47 -0.71
CA ASP A 154 4.76 -2.35 -1.03
C ASP A 154 5.30 -1.07 -0.36
N MET A 155 5.97 -0.26 -1.18
CA MET A 155 6.47 1.05 -0.80
C MET A 155 5.40 1.91 -0.14
N VAL A 156 4.17 1.93 -0.67
CA VAL A 156 3.15 2.85 -0.14
C VAL A 156 2.73 2.44 1.26
N LEU A 157 2.60 1.14 1.51
CA LEU A 157 2.34 0.63 2.86
C LEU A 157 3.49 1.01 3.81
N TYR A 158 4.73 0.83 3.36
CA TYR A 158 5.90 1.25 4.13
C TYR A 158 5.89 2.75 4.45
N GLU A 159 5.70 3.62 3.46
CA GLU A 159 5.73 5.08 3.65
C GLU A 159 4.62 5.56 4.58
N ILE A 160 3.39 5.05 4.43
CA ILE A 160 2.30 5.38 5.35
C ILE A 160 2.63 4.93 6.77
N LEU A 161 3.17 3.72 6.96
CA LEU A 161 3.51 3.21 8.29
C LEU A 161 4.69 3.98 8.89
N HIS A 162 5.70 4.30 8.09
CA HIS A 162 6.84 5.12 8.49
C HIS A 162 6.37 6.50 8.97
N ALA A 163 5.51 7.17 8.21
CA ALA A 163 4.95 8.48 8.58
C ALA A 163 4.09 8.45 9.85
N GLN A 164 3.35 7.35 10.10
CA GLN A 164 2.52 7.19 11.30
C GLN A 164 3.31 6.82 12.55
N THR A 165 4.55 6.39 12.40
CA THR A 165 5.35 5.94 13.51
C THR A 165 5.98 7.14 14.21
N SER A 166 5.45 7.47 15.39
CA SER A 166 5.83 8.67 16.15
C SER A 166 7.22 8.59 16.80
N SER A 167 7.68 7.38 17.15
CA SER A 167 9.00 7.19 17.75
C SER A 167 10.09 7.05 16.69
N GLY A 168 11.22 7.75 16.86
CA GLY A 168 12.40 7.63 16.01
C GLY A 168 13.00 6.22 16.04
N GLU A 169 13.03 5.57 17.21
CA GLU A 169 13.54 4.20 17.35
C GLU A 169 12.69 3.19 16.57
N ALA A 170 11.36 3.36 16.62
CA ALA A 170 10.45 2.48 15.89
C ALA A 170 10.52 2.71 14.37
N ARG A 171 10.75 3.95 13.92
CA ARG A 171 10.99 4.26 12.50
C ARG A 171 12.29 3.65 12.00
N LEU A 172 13.37 3.77 12.79
CA LEU A 172 14.65 3.15 12.49
C LEU A 172 14.51 1.63 12.38
N ALA A 173 13.91 0.98 13.37
CA ALA A 173 13.71 -0.47 13.36
C ALA A 173 12.88 -0.94 12.16
N LEU A 174 11.83 -0.18 11.77
CA LEU A 174 11.04 -0.47 10.59
C LEU A 174 11.87 -0.34 9.30
N ALA A 175 12.64 0.74 9.16
CA ALA A 175 13.50 0.96 8.01
C ALA A 175 14.58 -0.13 7.89
N GLU A 176 15.23 -0.49 9.00
CA GLU A 176 16.21 -1.57 9.05
C GLU A 176 15.60 -2.93 8.67
N GLN A 177 14.38 -3.23 9.13
CA GLN A 177 13.67 -4.45 8.76
C GLN A 177 13.42 -4.51 7.24
N VAL A 178 12.98 -3.39 6.65
CA VAL A 178 12.69 -3.29 5.21
C VAL A 178 13.97 -3.39 4.38
N ILE A 179 15.03 -2.69 4.80
CA ILE A 179 16.37 -2.77 4.19
C ILE A 179 16.89 -4.20 4.24
N GLY A 180 16.79 -4.85 5.41
CA GLY A 180 17.21 -6.23 5.59
C GLY A 180 16.51 -7.19 4.63
N ARG A 181 15.20 -7.00 4.40
CA ARG A 181 14.44 -7.77 3.40
C ARG A 181 14.87 -7.46 1.97
N ALA A 182 15.07 -6.18 1.63
CA ALA A 182 15.47 -5.74 0.29
C ALA A 182 16.83 -6.33 -0.16
N LEU A 183 17.71 -6.62 0.79
CA LEU A 183 19.04 -7.18 0.54
C LEU A 183 19.09 -8.71 0.51
N LEU A 184 17.97 -9.41 0.75
CA LEU A 184 17.91 -10.87 0.66
C LEU A 184 18.07 -11.33 -0.80
N PRO A 185 18.73 -12.48 -1.07
CA PRO A 185 18.87 -13.01 -2.43
C PRO A 185 17.53 -13.23 -3.16
N ALA A 186 16.47 -13.57 -2.42
CA ALA A 186 15.13 -13.81 -2.96
C ALA A 186 14.26 -12.54 -3.09
N ALA A 187 14.76 -11.37 -2.70
CA ALA A 187 14.00 -10.11 -2.78
C ALA A 187 13.74 -9.72 -4.24
N GLY A 188 12.51 -9.36 -4.56
CA GLY A 188 12.10 -8.92 -5.89
C GLY A 188 12.34 -7.42 -6.13
N PHE A 189 11.78 -6.92 -7.24
CA PHE A 189 11.90 -5.51 -7.63
C PHE A 189 11.34 -4.56 -6.57
N SER A 190 10.15 -4.88 -6.06
CA SER A 190 9.41 -3.98 -5.17
C SER A 190 10.11 -3.87 -3.82
N GLU A 191 10.66 -4.98 -3.31
CA GLU A 191 11.48 -5.00 -2.10
C GLU A 191 12.78 -4.21 -2.28
N ALA A 192 13.48 -4.39 -3.41
CA ALA A 192 14.70 -3.63 -3.71
C ALA A 192 14.42 -2.11 -3.69
N LEU A 193 13.37 -1.65 -4.38
CA LEU A 193 13.00 -0.24 -4.41
C LEU A 193 12.48 0.27 -3.06
N THR A 194 11.73 -0.54 -2.32
CA THR A 194 11.23 -0.16 -0.98
C THR A 194 12.37 -0.05 0.03
N GLY A 195 13.41 -0.91 -0.07
CA GLY A 195 14.65 -0.77 0.69
C GLY A 195 15.42 0.51 0.37
N ALA A 196 15.48 0.89 -0.91
CA ALA A 196 16.07 2.17 -1.33
C ALA A 196 15.28 3.37 -0.74
N GLY A 197 13.95 3.34 -0.80
CA GLY A 197 13.11 4.36 -0.15
C GLY A 197 13.35 4.45 1.36
N ALA A 198 13.47 3.31 2.04
CA ALA A 198 13.79 3.27 3.46
C ALA A 198 15.16 3.89 3.79
N ALA A 199 16.18 3.64 2.96
CA ALA A 199 17.49 4.26 3.12
C ALA A 199 17.42 5.79 2.91
N VAL A 200 16.63 6.27 1.95
CA VAL A 200 16.37 7.70 1.75
C VAL A 200 15.71 8.33 2.98
N ASN A 201 14.73 7.65 3.59
CA ASN A 201 14.09 8.14 4.81
C ASN A 201 15.09 8.29 5.96
N LEU A 202 15.98 7.32 6.17
CA LEU A 202 17.04 7.40 7.18
C LEU A 202 18.06 8.51 6.88
N LEU A 203 18.42 8.70 5.60
CA LEU A 203 19.28 9.80 5.17
C LEU A 203 18.61 11.16 5.42
N ASN A 204 17.34 11.30 5.07
CA ASN A 204 16.58 12.53 5.28
C ASN A 204 16.50 12.86 6.77
N GLU A 205 16.23 11.88 7.63
CA GLU A 205 16.22 12.08 9.09
C GLU A 205 17.58 12.51 9.64
N ALA A 206 18.66 11.92 9.13
CA ALA A 206 20.01 12.28 9.53
C ALA A 206 20.39 13.69 9.04
N LEU A 207 19.91 14.09 7.87
CA LEU A 207 20.23 15.36 7.22
C LEU A 207 19.33 16.54 7.64
N GLN A 208 18.33 16.33 8.50
CA GLN A 208 17.49 17.41 9.05
C GLN A 208 18.36 18.50 9.69
N PRO A 209 18.04 19.79 9.49
CA PRO A 209 18.89 20.90 9.93
C PRO A 209 19.17 20.90 11.44
N GLU A 210 18.19 20.48 12.25
CA GLU A 210 18.30 20.34 13.70
C GLU A 210 19.31 19.26 14.14
N LYS A 211 19.51 18.24 13.29
CA LYS A 211 20.38 17.08 13.55
C LYS A 211 21.68 17.11 12.73
N ALA A 212 21.73 17.97 11.71
CA ALA A 212 22.85 18.05 10.77
C ALA A 212 24.18 18.42 11.44
N ALA A 213 24.15 19.16 12.56
CA ALA A 213 25.34 19.47 13.35
C ALA A 213 25.90 18.26 14.11
N MET A 214 25.05 17.25 14.36
CA MET A 214 25.38 15.98 15.01
C MET A 214 25.46 14.81 14.02
N LEU A 215 25.46 15.10 12.72
CA LEU A 215 25.48 14.09 11.68
C LEU A 215 26.75 13.25 11.81
N ASP A 216 26.61 11.97 12.15
CA ASP A 216 27.68 10.99 12.02
C ASP A 216 27.93 10.75 10.52
N PRO A 217 29.06 11.21 9.95
CA PRO A 217 29.36 11.03 8.53
C PRO A 217 29.45 9.55 8.16
N ALA A 218 29.85 8.69 9.11
CA ALA A 218 29.88 7.25 8.90
C ALA A 218 28.46 6.68 8.78
N ALA A 219 27.50 7.14 9.60
CA ALA A 219 26.10 6.75 9.46
C ALA A 219 25.51 7.18 8.12
N ALA A 220 25.75 8.42 7.70
CA ALA A 220 25.31 8.91 6.40
C ALA A 220 25.91 8.07 5.25
N GLY A 221 27.22 7.77 5.32
CA GLY A 221 27.89 6.92 4.34
C GLY A 221 27.34 5.49 4.31
N ARG A 222 27.00 4.91 5.47
CA ARG A 222 26.36 3.58 5.55
C ARG A 222 25.01 3.56 4.83
N TRP A 223 24.13 4.53 5.12
CA TRP A 223 22.80 4.56 4.50
C TRP A 223 22.85 4.88 3.00
N LEU A 224 23.80 5.71 2.58
CA LEU A 224 24.05 5.97 1.15
C LEU A 224 24.50 4.70 0.42
N ASN A 225 25.40 3.91 1.03
CA ASN A 225 25.82 2.62 0.47
C ASN A 225 24.64 1.65 0.37
N VAL A 226 23.76 1.61 1.38
CA VAL A 226 22.53 0.80 1.33
C VAL A 226 21.62 1.23 0.17
N LEU A 227 21.40 2.54 0.00
CA LEU A 227 20.62 3.08 -1.12
C LEU A 227 21.20 2.63 -2.47
N GLU A 228 22.51 2.82 -2.68
CA GLU A 228 23.20 2.40 -3.90
C GLU A 228 23.06 0.89 -4.14
N ARG A 229 23.25 0.06 -3.11
CA ARG A 229 23.10 -1.40 -3.22
C ARG A 229 21.69 -1.82 -3.62
N CYS A 230 20.67 -1.17 -3.06
CA CYS A 230 19.28 -1.46 -3.38
C CYS A 230 18.95 -1.08 -4.84
N LEU A 231 19.43 0.07 -5.30
CA LEU A 231 19.27 0.52 -6.69
C LEU A 231 20.02 -0.38 -7.69
N LEU A 232 21.26 -0.74 -7.39
CA LEU A 232 22.03 -1.69 -8.20
C LEU A 232 21.36 -3.06 -8.27
N ARG A 233 20.78 -3.52 -7.15
CA ARG A 233 20.01 -4.77 -7.13
C ARG A 233 18.78 -4.69 -8.03
N TYR A 234 18.02 -3.59 -7.99
CA TYR A 234 16.89 -3.38 -8.90
C TYR A 234 17.33 -3.44 -10.37
N GLN A 235 18.41 -2.74 -10.73
CA GLN A 235 18.97 -2.75 -12.08
C GLN A 235 19.36 -4.17 -12.51
N HIS A 236 20.06 -4.91 -11.65
CA HIS A 236 20.46 -6.28 -11.93
C HIS A 236 19.25 -7.22 -12.12
N LEU A 237 18.23 -7.11 -11.27
CA LEU A 237 16.98 -7.87 -11.41
C LEU A 237 16.31 -7.55 -12.75
N ARG A 238 16.30 -6.27 -13.15
CA ARG A 238 15.67 -5.80 -14.39
C ARG A 238 16.41 -6.32 -15.62
N GLU A 239 17.73 -6.20 -15.63
CA GLU A 239 18.58 -6.74 -16.70
C GLU A 239 18.43 -8.26 -16.83
N THR A 240 18.34 -8.97 -15.71
CA THR A 240 18.10 -10.42 -15.68
C THR A 240 16.73 -10.74 -16.27
N ALA A 241 15.68 -10.03 -15.87
CA ALA A 241 14.34 -10.23 -16.39
C ALA A 241 14.21 -9.95 -17.89
N VAL A 242 14.93 -8.93 -18.38
CA VAL A 242 14.99 -8.61 -19.82
C VAL A 242 15.73 -9.73 -20.56
N ARG A 243 16.88 -10.17 -20.05
CA ARG A 243 17.68 -11.25 -20.65
C ARG A 243 16.93 -12.58 -20.69
N GLU A 244 16.19 -12.89 -19.64
CA GLU A 244 15.37 -14.09 -19.51
C GLU A 244 13.97 -13.95 -20.15
N GLN A 245 13.70 -12.83 -20.82
CA GLN A 245 12.47 -12.56 -21.58
C GLN A 245 11.16 -12.57 -20.78
N TRP A 246 11.20 -12.51 -19.45
CA TRP A 246 10.00 -12.41 -18.63
C TRP A 246 9.67 -10.99 -18.19
N TRP A 247 10.54 -10.01 -18.47
CA TRP A 247 10.23 -8.59 -18.25
C TRP A 247 8.95 -8.15 -18.99
N GLU A 248 8.76 -8.58 -20.25
CA GLU A 248 7.54 -8.32 -21.02
C GLU A 248 6.29 -9.04 -20.46
N GLY A 249 6.47 -10.02 -19.57
CA GLY A 249 5.37 -10.68 -18.86
C GLY A 249 4.82 -9.86 -17.69
N ILE A 250 5.49 -8.77 -17.29
CA ILE A 250 4.99 -7.84 -16.29
C ILE A 250 4.04 -6.84 -16.97
N PRO A 251 2.83 -6.59 -16.43
CA PRO A 251 1.91 -5.58 -16.97
C PRO A 251 2.59 -4.24 -17.20
N GLU A 252 2.27 -3.57 -18.31
CA GLU A 252 2.91 -2.31 -18.72
C GLU A 252 2.80 -1.23 -17.64
N GLU A 253 1.63 -1.11 -17.01
CA GLU A 253 1.38 -0.17 -15.92
C GLU A 253 2.34 -0.43 -14.75
N ARG A 254 2.52 -1.71 -14.39
CA ARG A 254 3.41 -2.09 -13.29
C ARG A 254 4.87 -1.84 -13.63
N ARG A 255 5.28 -2.03 -14.88
CA ARG A 255 6.62 -1.67 -15.35
C ARG A 255 6.84 -0.16 -15.27
N GLY A 256 5.86 0.62 -15.72
CA GLY A 256 5.87 2.08 -15.63
C GLY A 256 6.00 2.58 -14.18
N GLU A 257 5.27 1.99 -13.25
CA GLU A 257 5.40 2.28 -11.81
C GLU A 257 6.82 2.00 -11.28
N LEU A 258 7.37 0.83 -11.60
CA LEU A 258 8.72 0.43 -11.15
C LEU A 258 9.80 1.36 -11.72
N ASP A 259 9.76 1.64 -13.03
CA ASP A 259 10.75 2.49 -13.69
C ASP A 259 10.61 3.96 -13.22
N THR A 260 9.38 4.46 -13.01
CA THR A 260 9.15 5.80 -12.44
C THR A 260 9.71 5.91 -11.02
N HIS A 261 9.48 4.89 -10.20
CA HIS A 261 9.97 4.87 -8.82
C HIS A 261 11.50 4.78 -8.78
N ALA A 262 12.10 3.90 -9.59
CA ALA A 262 13.55 3.82 -9.71
C ALA A 262 14.16 5.15 -10.19
N ALA A 263 13.54 5.82 -11.16
CA ALA A 263 14.00 7.12 -11.64
C ALA A 263 13.94 8.21 -10.54
N LEU A 264 12.87 8.24 -9.74
CA LEU A 264 12.77 9.14 -8.59
C LEU A 264 13.90 8.89 -7.58
N LEU A 265 14.10 7.64 -7.19
CA LEU A 265 15.12 7.28 -6.20
C LEU A 265 16.55 7.55 -6.68
N ASN A 266 16.85 7.34 -7.97
CA ASN A 266 18.14 7.70 -8.55
C ASN A 266 18.37 9.22 -8.45
N ARG A 267 17.38 10.05 -8.82
CA ARG A 267 17.48 11.52 -8.67
C ARG A 267 17.71 11.93 -7.22
N LEU A 268 17.03 11.29 -6.27
CA LEU A 268 17.24 11.55 -4.84
C LEU A 268 18.65 11.14 -4.40
N SER A 269 19.14 9.99 -4.85
CA SER A 269 20.51 9.53 -4.59
C SER A 269 21.54 10.55 -5.09
N ASP A 270 21.39 11.04 -6.32
CA ASP A 270 22.29 12.03 -6.92
C ASP A 270 22.29 13.34 -6.13
N ASN A 271 21.11 13.83 -5.73
CA ASN A 271 20.98 15.03 -4.91
C ASN A 271 21.64 14.86 -3.54
N ILE A 272 21.48 13.69 -2.90
CA ILE A 272 22.11 13.38 -1.62
C ILE A 272 23.64 13.32 -1.77
N HIS A 273 24.15 12.72 -2.84
CA HIS A 273 25.59 12.72 -3.13
C HIS A 273 26.15 14.13 -3.25
N GLN A 274 25.47 15.01 -4.01
CA GLN A 274 25.91 16.39 -4.18
C GLN A 274 25.92 17.15 -2.86
N HIS A 275 24.88 16.96 -2.04
CA HIS A 275 24.77 17.59 -0.71
C HIS A 275 25.87 17.12 0.25
N LEU A 276 26.15 15.82 0.28
CA LEU A 276 27.21 15.24 1.11
C LEU A 276 28.61 15.63 0.64
N ALA A 277 28.84 15.70 -0.68
CA ALA A 277 30.09 16.17 -1.25
C ALA A 277 30.36 17.65 -0.89
N GLY A 278 29.33 18.50 -0.91
CA GLY A 278 29.41 19.89 -0.47
C GLY A 278 29.76 20.04 1.02
N LYS A 279 29.47 19.02 1.84
CA LYS A 279 29.81 18.95 3.27
C LYS A 279 31.14 18.24 3.56
N GLY A 280 31.90 17.86 2.53
CA GLY A 280 33.21 17.20 2.70
C GLY A 280 33.15 15.71 3.04
N VAL A 281 31.97 15.08 2.97
CA VAL A 281 31.83 13.62 3.11
C VAL A 281 32.17 12.99 1.76
N ARG A 282 33.40 12.49 1.62
CA ARG A 282 33.86 11.77 0.41
C ARG A 282 33.60 10.26 0.57
N ARG A 283 33.39 9.60 -0.59
CA ARG A 283 33.21 8.14 -0.72
C ARG A 283 34.36 7.36 -0.09
#